data_AF-A0A133NAI3-F1
#
_entry.id   AF-A0A133NAI3-F1
#
_cell.length_a   1.000
_cell.length_b   1.000
_cell.length_c   1.000
_cell.angle_alpha   90.00
_cell.angle_beta   90.00
_cell.angle_gamma   90.00
#
_symmetry.space_group_name_H-M   'P 1'
#
loop_
_entity.id
_entity.type
_entity.pdbx_description
1 polymer ?
#
loop_
_entity_poly.entity_id
_entity_poly.type
_entity_poly.pdbx_seq_one_letter_code
_entity_poly.pdbx_strand_id
1 'polypeptide(L)' 'MKNDKGIRNKILQGDYKRIVIETDDKNPITLATITNNNVTVKDGYRARLLPI' A
#
# COMPACT_ATOMS: atom_id res chain seq x y z
N MET A 1 -28.87 2.65 -15.52
CA MET A 1 -28.23 3.77 -14.78
C MET A 1 -27.01 3.23 -14.04
N LYS A 2 -25.92 4.00 -14.02
CA LYS A 2 -24.52 3.55 -13.91
C LYS A 2 -24.21 2.72 -12.65
N ASN A 3 -23.68 1.51 -12.86
CA ASN A 3 -23.10 0.67 -11.81
C ASN A 3 -21.65 1.12 -11.53
N ASP A 4 -21.49 2.21 -10.76
CA ASP A 4 -20.18 2.67 -10.29
C ASP A 4 -19.72 1.87 -9.04
N LYS A 5 -19.80 0.53 -9.09
CA LYS A 5 -18.99 -0.29 -8.18
C LYS A 5 -17.59 -0.38 -8.78
N GLY A 6 -16.88 0.75 -8.69
CA GLY A 6 -15.48 0.87 -9.07
C GLY A 6 -14.73 -0.36 -8.58
N ILE A 7 -14.08 -1.05 -9.52
CA ILE A 7 -13.28 -2.22 -9.28
C ILE A 7 -12.20 -1.81 -8.27
N ARG A 8 -12.42 -2.13 -6.99
CA ARG A 8 -11.38 -2.05 -5.97
C ARG A 8 -10.39 -3.15 -6.31
N ASN A 9 -9.44 -2.85 -7.18
CA ASN A 9 -8.27 -3.70 -7.40
C ASN A 9 -7.65 -3.91 -6.01
N LYS A 10 -7.82 -5.11 -5.45
CA LYS A 10 -7.22 -5.46 -4.17
C LYS A 10 -5.71 -5.32 -4.37
N ILE A 11 -5.13 -4.30 -3.75
CA ILE A 11 -3.71 -3.93 -3.96
C ILE A 11 -2.78 -5.05 -3.48
N LEU A 12 -3.17 -5.81 -2.46
CA LEU A 12 -2.52 -7.05 -2.06
C LEU A 12 -3.51 -8.19 -2.33
N GLN A 13 -3.12 -9.15 -3.17
CA GLN A 13 -3.89 -10.38 -3.42
C GLN A 13 -3.21 -11.55 -2.69
N GLY A 14 -3.99 -12.43 -2.06
CA GLY A 14 -3.48 -13.63 -1.36
C GLY A 14 -3.17 -13.43 0.12
N ASP A 15 -1.96 -13.82 0.55
CA ASP A 15 -1.58 -14.16 1.94
C ASP A 15 -1.28 -12.96 2.86
N TYR A 16 -1.21 -11.75 2.31
CA TYR A 16 -0.75 -10.57 3.05
C TYR A 16 -1.82 -9.48 3.10
N LYS A 17 -2.10 -8.98 4.32
CA LYS A 17 -3.09 -7.91 4.55
C LYS A 17 -2.51 -6.50 4.53
N ARG A 18 -1.20 -6.38 4.79
CA ARG A 18 -0.48 -5.11 4.94
C ARG A 18 1.00 -5.29 4.66
N ILE A 19 1.59 -4.36 3.94
CA ILE A 19 3.04 -4.17 3.84
C ILE A 19 3.39 -2.87 4.54
N VAL A 20 4.40 -2.90 5.41
CA VAL A 20 4.96 -1.71 6.06
C VAL A 20 6.42 -1.63 5.65
N ILE A 21 6.84 -0.49 5.12
CA ILE A 21 8.23 -0.21 4.77
C ILE A 21 8.76 0.76 5.82
N GLU A 22 9.85 0.40 6.49
CA GLU A 22 10.45 1.17 7.58
C GLU A 22 11.97 1.24 7.39
N THR A 23 12.61 2.22 8.03
CA THR A 23 14.07 2.25 8.12
C THR A 23 14.57 1.18 9.09
N ASP A 24 15.71 0.59 8.78
CA ASP A 24 16.37 -0.40 9.63
C ASP A 24 17.33 0.30 10.61
N ASP A 25 16.75 1.10 11.51
CA ASP A 25 17.47 1.88 12.51
C ASP A 25 16.95 1.55 13.92
N LYS A 26 17.75 1.88 14.95
CA LYS A 26 17.35 1.72 16.36
C LYS A 26 16.00 2.37 16.69
N ASN A 27 15.66 3.46 16.00
CA ASN A 27 14.36 4.13 16.06
C ASN A 27 13.75 4.13 14.65
N PRO A 28 13.05 3.06 14.26
CA PRO A 28 12.56 2.91 12.90
C PRO A 28 11.51 3.97 12.57
N ILE A 29 11.55 4.47 11.35
CA ILE A 29 10.54 5.38 10.83
C ILE A 29 9.79 4.73 9.68
N THR A 30 8.46 4.72 9.75
CA THR A 30 7.62 4.23 8.66
C THR A 30 7.71 5.15 7.43
N LEU A 31 8.11 4.57 6.30
CA LEU A 31 8.22 5.24 5.01
C LEU A 31 6.97 5.02 4.14
N ALA A 32 6.35 3.84 4.24
CA ALA A 32 5.10 3.55 3.55
C ALA A 32 4.28 2.48 4.28
N THR A 33 2.95 2.58 4.16
CA THR A 33 2.01 1.53 4.55
C THR A 33 1.08 1.26 3.39
N ILE A 34 1.05 0.00 2.95
CA ILE A 34 0.24 -0.47 1.82
C ILE A 34 -0.74 -1.50 2.36
N THR A 35 -2.02 -1.31 2.06
CA THR A 35 -3.12 -2.22 2.41
C THR A 35 -3.95 -2.50 1.16
N ASN A 36 -4.93 -3.40 1.27
CA ASN A 36 -5.85 -3.70 0.16
C ASN A 36 -6.62 -2.49 -0.38
N ASN A 37 -6.82 -1.47 0.45
CA ASN A 37 -7.70 -0.35 0.15
C ASN A 37 -6.98 1.01 0.09
N ASN A 38 -5.72 1.07 0.52
CA ASN A 38 -5.02 2.34 0.68
C ASN A 38 -3.50 2.18 0.60
N VAL A 39 -2.83 3.24 0.12
CA VAL A 39 -1.39 3.40 0.13
C VAL A 39 -1.07 4.75 0.77
N THR A 40 -0.37 4.73 1.89
CA THR A 40 0.17 5.93 2.55
C THR A 40 1.68 5.93 2.39
N VAL A 41 2.25 7.06 1.97
CA VAL A 41 3.69 7.22 1.74
C VAL A 41 4.15 8.51 2.42
N LYS A 42 5.30 8.46 3.10
CA LYS A 42 5.94 9.63 3.69
C LYS A 42 6.39 10.61 2.60
N ASP A 43 6.31 11.90 2.90
CA ASP A 43 6.78 12.96 2.00
C ASP A 43 8.22 12.72 1.53
N GLY A 44 8.46 12.99 0.25
CA GLY A 44 9.74 12.75 -0.42
C GLY A 44 9.93 11.32 -0.93
N TYR A 45 9.01 10.40 -0.65
CA TYR A 45 9.05 9.02 -1.15
C TYR A 45 7.88 8.73 -2.09
N ARG A 46 8.04 7.68 -2.92
CA ARG A 46 6.98 7.19 -3.80
C ARG A 46 6.98 5.67 -3.81
N ALA A 47 5.84 5.07 -3.48
CA ALA A 47 5.61 3.65 -3.68
C ALA A 47 5.01 3.40 -5.08
N ARG A 48 5.46 2.35 -5.77
CA ARG A 48 4.85 1.84 -7.00
C ARG A 48 4.66 0.34 -6.87
N LEU A 49 3.47 -0.12 -7.18
CA LEU A 49 3.10 -1.53 -7.14
C LEU A 49 2.80 -1.98 -8.56
N LEU A 50 3.45 -3.04 -9.01
CA LEU A 50 3.09 -3.74 -10.25
C LEU A 50 2.52 -5.11 -9.85
N PRO A 51 1.19 -5.26 -9.82
CA PRO A 51 0.59 -6.57 -9.60
C PRO A 51 0.88 -7.50 -10.80
N ILE A 52 0.95 -8.81 -10.53
CA ILE A 52 1.03 -9.89 -11.53
C ILE A 52 -0.39 -10.24 -12.00
#